data_AF-A1RYP9-F1
#
_entry.id   AF-A1RYP9-F1
#
_cell.length_a   1.000
_cell.length_b   1.000
_cell.length_c   1.000
_cell.angle_alpha   90.00
_cell.angle_beta   90.00
_cell.angle_gamma   90.00
#
_symmetry.space_group_name_H-M   'P 1'
#
loop_
_entity.id
_entity.type
_entity.pdbx_description
1 polymer ?
#
loop_
_entity_poly.entity_id
_entity_poly.type
_entity_poly.pdbx_seq_one_letter_code
_entity_poly.pdbx_strand_id
1 'polypeptide(L)'
;MDTRLLGNTARTYITLLCTRSGDGMEGLWVAVYVGYVALVNVYPEAAYLELLACSFFLLRGNSALTGSRLDGRAAVFLLVAPVAFQPLLYVRSVTLPSPLSLLFAVLASFSEEYFFRGFLLGVAGNPLQAYLFALSHLALSDPVYLVNSALLVPHYFLLGLVAGLLAERWGLLSSILFHAAYNACSIFLYVEYSLQALLLLVLLDAALLVATFLLTTCKKSILTARVLPF
;
A
#
# COMPACT_ATOMS: atom_id res chain seq x y z
N MET A 1 -27.69 14.19 -14.66
CA MET A 1 -26.46 14.31 -13.84
C MET A 1 -25.48 15.14 -14.66
N ASP A 2 -25.12 16.33 -14.19
CA ASP A 2 -24.44 17.34 -15.02
C ASP A 2 -22.93 17.02 -15.14
N THR A 3 -22.52 16.59 -16.33
CA THR A 3 -21.11 16.22 -16.63
C THR A 3 -20.14 17.40 -16.49
N ARG A 4 -20.65 18.64 -16.50
CA ARG A 4 -19.85 19.86 -16.25
C ARG A 4 -19.45 20.02 -14.78
N LEU A 5 -20.28 19.53 -13.85
CA LEU A 5 -20.00 19.59 -12.41
C LEU A 5 -18.88 18.61 -12.02
N LEU A 6 -18.86 17.42 -12.63
CA LEU A 6 -17.78 16.43 -12.46
C LEU A 6 -16.44 16.94 -13.02
N GLY A 7 -16.46 17.57 -14.20
CA GLY A 7 -15.27 18.16 -14.81
C GLY A 7 -14.66 19.30 -13.99
N ASN A 8 -15.49 20.16 -13.42
CA ASN A 8 -15.02 21.27 -12.58
C ASN A 8 -14.51 20.80 -11.22
N THR A 9 -15.10 19.75 -10.63
CA THR A 9 -14.63 19.19 -9.36
C THR A 9 -13.30 18.47 -9.54
N ALA A 10 -13.16 17.66 -10.59
CA ALA A 10 -11.90 16.98 -10.91
C ALA A 10 -10.77 17.97 -11.23
N ARG A 11 -11.05 19.03 -12.02
CA ARG A 11 -10.08 20.11 -12.25
C ARG A 11 -9.68 20.79 -10.95
N THR A 12 -10.63 21.12 -10.09
CA THR A 12 -10.35 21.84 -8.84
C THR A 12 -9.50 20.99 -7.90
N TYR A 13 -9.73 19.67 -7.83
CA TYR A 13 -8.90 18.74 -7.06
C TYR A 13 -7.49 18.59 -7.64
N ILE A 14 -7.36 18.46 -8.97
CA ILE A 14 -6.05 18.42 -9.64
C ILE A 14 -5.29 19.74 -9.42
N THR A 15 -5.95 20.89 -9.56
CA THR A 15 -5.35 22.20 -9.32
C THR A 15 -4.98 22.42 -7.85
N LEU A 16 -5.77 21.92 -6.89
CA LEU A 16 -5.43 21.95 -5.46
C LEU A 16 -4.24 21.05 -5.11
N LEU A 17 -4.10 19.90 -5.78
CA LEU A 17 -2.93 19.03 -5.65
C LEU A 17 -1.67 19.65 -6.26
N CYS A 18 -1.83 20.54 -7.27
CA CYS A 18 -0.74 21.23 -7.98
C CYS A 18 -0.50 22.68 -7.52
N THR A 19 -0.95 23.11 -6.34
CA THR A 19 -0.75 24.50 -5.89
C THR A 19 -0.18 24.62 -4.48
N ARG A 20 0.14 23.50 -3.82
CA ARG A 20 0.55 23.48 -2.41
C ARG A 20 2.03 23.19 -2.16
N SER A 21 2.84 22.97 -3.20
CA SER A 21 4.29 22.76 -3.03
C SER A 21 5.07 23.55 -4.08
N GLY A 22 5.65 24.68 -3.66
CA GLY A 22 6.30 25.67 -4.54
C GLY A 22 7.57 25.23 -5.30
N ASP A 23 7.86 23.93 -5.41
CA ASP A 23 9.00 23.40 -6.15
C ASP A 23 8.47 22.49 -7.27
N GLY A 24 9.00 22.59 -8.50
CA GLY A 24 8.50 21.97 -9.74
C GLY A 24 8.35 20.44 -9.81
N MET A 25 8.20 19.77 -8.67
CA MET A 25 7.92 18.36 -8.45
C MET A 25 6.42 18.02 -8.58
N GLU A 26 5.53 19.02 -8.71
CA GLU A 26 4.05 18.90 -8.66
C GLU A 26 3.43 17.99 -9.74
N GLY A 27 4.12 17.72 -10.85
CA GLY A 27 3.68 16.77 -11.88
C GLY A 27 4.58 15.56 -12.07
N LEU A 28 5.80 15.58 -11.52
CA LEU A 28 6.78 14.54 -11.77
C LEU A 28 6.31 13.19 -11.21
N TRP A 29 5.67 13.19 -10.04
CA TRP A 29 5.16 11.95 -9.44
C TRP A 29 4.04 11.31 -10.26
N VAL A 30 3.22 12.10 -10.95
CA VAL A 30 2.18 11.57 -11.86
C VAL A 30 2.85 10.87 -13.03
N ALA A 31 3.89 11.48 -13.61
CA ALA A 31 4.66 10.86 -14.68
C ALA A 31 5.35 9.56 -14.22
N VAL A 32 5.96 9.57 -13.03
CA VAL A 32 6.56 8.37 -12.40
C VAL A 32 5.51 7.29 -12.17
N TYR A 33 4.33 7.65 -11.65
CA TYR A 33 3.24 6.69 -11.44
C TYR A 33 2.75 6.09 -12.75
N VAL A 34 2.50 6.91 -13.78
CA VAL A 34 2.05 6.44 -15.09
C VAL A 34 3.12 5.59 -15.76
N GLY A 35 4.40 6.00 -15.68
CA GLY A 35 5.55 5.24 -16.15
C GLY A 35 5.64 3.87 -15.49
N TYR A 36 5.57 3.85 -14.16
CA TYR A 36 5.53 2.62 -13.36
C TYR A 36 4.37 1.69 -13.77
N VAL A 37 3.13 2.20 -13.87
CA VAL A 37 1.97 1.40 -14.24
C VAL A 37 2.10 0.83 -15.67
N ALA A 38 2.65 1.61 -16.60
CA ALA A 38 2.91 1.12 -17.95
C ALA A 38 4.01 0.05 -17.96
N LEU A 39 5.13 0.29 -17.27
CA LEU A 39 6.26 -0.64 -17.24
C LEU A 39 5.93 -1.92 -16.47
N VAL A 40 5.21 -1.86 -15.35
CA VAL A 40 4.95 -3.06 -14.54
C VAL A 40 4.10 -4.09 -15.30
N ASN A 41 3.34 -3.62 -16.29
CA ASN A 41 2.53 -4.45 -17.19
C ASN A 41 3.31 -5.06 -18.37
N VAL A 42 4.58 -4.68 -18.59
CA VAL A 42 5.41 -5.12 -19.73
C VAL A 42 6.77 -5.66 -19.28
N TYR A 43 7.47 -4.93 -18.40
CA TYR A 43 8.78 -5.23 -17.84
C TYR A 43 8.80 -4.91 -16.32
N PRO A 44 8.28 -5.80 -15.46
CA PRO A 44 8.15 -5.56 -14.01
C PRO A 44 9.46 -5.15 -13.33
N GLU A 45 10.58 -5.77 -13.69
CA GLU A 45 11.89 -5.48 -13.09
C GLU A 45 12.33 -4.03 -13.35
N ALA A 46 12.08 -3.53 -14.56
CA ALA A 46 12.38 -2.15 -14.93
C ALA A 46 11.46 -1.16 -14.19
N ALA A 47 10.19 -1.53 -14.02
CA ALA A 47 9.20 -0.72 -13.31
C ALA A 47 9.60 -0.49 -11.84
N TYR A 48 10.00 -1.55 -11.13
CA TYR A 48 10.43 -1.43 -9.73
C TYR A 48 11.75 -0.67 -9.59
N LEU A 49 12.67 -0.82 -10.55
CA LEU A 49 13.92 -0.06 -10.57
C LEU A 49 13.66 1.44 -10.79
N GLU A 50 12.79 1.80 -11.73
CA GLU A 50 12.35 3.18 -11.96
C GLU A 50 11.73 3.75 -10.68
N LEU A 51 10.76 3.02 -10.09
CA LEU A 51 10.03 3.46 -8.91
C LEU A 51 10.99 3.73 -7.74
N LEU A 52 11.96 2.85 -7.51
CA LEU A 52 12.97 3.01 -6.46
C LEU A 52 13.89 4.20 -6.73
N ALA A 53 14.39 4.35 -7.96
CA ALA A 53 15.28 5.45 -8.34
C ALA A 53 14.58 6.81 -8.18
N CYS A 54 13.35 6.93 -8.70
CA CYS A 54 12.54 8.14 -8.59
C CYS A 54 12.16 8.43 -7.14
N SER A 55 11.82 7.41 -6.35
CA SER A 55 11.50 7.59 -4.93
C SER A 55 12.67 8.19 -4.16
N PHE A 56 13.91 7.79 -4.45
CA PHE A 56 15.08 8.37 -3.78
C PHE A 56 15.22 9.89 -4.02
N PHE A 57 14.91 10.36 -5.23
CA PHE A 57 14.90 11.80 -5.53
C PHE A 57 13.69 12.52 -4.91
N LEU A 58 12.51 11.90 -4.97
CA LEU A 58 11.27 12.44 -4.42
C LEU A 58 11.29 12.55 -2.89
N LEU A 59 11.97 11.65 -2.20
CA LEU A 59 12.07 11.62 -0.74
C LEU A 59 13.04 12.66 -0.17
N ARG A 60 13.99 13.19 -0.96
CA ARG A 60 14.94 14.20 -0.47
C ARG A 60 14.27 15.50 -0.02
N GLY A 61 13.02 15.75 -0.41
CA GLY A 61 12.22 16.90 0.00
C GLY A 61 11.14 16.62 1.07
N ASN A 62 10.84 15.35 1.36
CA ASN A 62 9.82 14.97 2.34
C ASN A 62 10.50 14.32 3.54
N SER A 63 10.31 14.90 4.74
CA SER A 63 10.77 14.27 5.97
C SER A 63 10.22 12.85 6.02
N ALA A 64 11.09 11.85 5.89
CA ALA A 64 10.74 10.44 6.01
C ALA A 64 9.80 10.29 7.20
N LEU A 65 8.68 9.56 7.05
CA LEU A 65 7.75 9.30 8.15
C LEU A 65 8.52 8.66 9.31
N THR A 66 9.00 9.49 10.23
CA THR A 66 9.71 9.08 11.44
C THR A 66 8.65 8.58 12.39
N GLY A 67 8.30 7.31 12.24
CA GLY A 67 7.40 6.63 13.13
C GLY A 67 7.91 6.63 14.56
N SER A 68 6.98 6.46 15.50
CA SER A 68 7.34 6.12 16.87
C SER A 68 8.11 4.78 16.91
N ARG A 69 9.00 4.60 17.90
CA ARG A 69 9.67 3.30 18.11
C ARG A 69 8.62 2.18 18.14
N LEU A 70 8.83 1.15 17.32
CA LEU A 70 8.03 -0.07 17.32
C LEU A 70 8.01 -0.65 18.74
N ASP A 71 6.82 -0.74 19.33
CA ASP A 71 6.64 -1.44 20.60
C ASP A 71 6.43 -2.94 20.37
N GLY A 72 6.55 -3.74 21.43
CA GLY A 72 6.45 -5.20 21.32
C GLY A 72 5.11 -5.68 20.76
N ARG A 73 4.01 -4.95 20.99
CA ARG A 73 2.69 -5.30 20.45
C ARG A 73 2.65 -5.07 18.94
N ALA A 74 3.19 -3.93 18.49
CA ALA A 74 3.35 -3.64 17.07
C ALA A 74 4.22 -4.70 16.38
N ALA A 75 5.34 -5.09 16.99
CA ALA A 75 6.21 -6.13 16.44
C ALA A 75 5.49 -7.49 16.29
N VAL A 76 4.77 -7.93 17.33
CA VAL A 76 3.98 -9.18 17.26
C VAL A 76 2.90 -9.07 16.18
N PHE A 77 2.22 -7.93 16.09
CA PHE A 77 1.21 -7.71 15.05
C PHE A 77 1.81 -7.82 13.65
N LEU A 78 2.94 -7.17 13.38
CA LEU A 78 3.62 -7.21 12.08
C LEU A 78 4.07 -8.62 11.69
N LEU A 79 4.40 -9.48 12.67
CA LEU A 79 4.78 -10.86 12.42
C LEU A 79 3.57 -11.77 12.16
N VAL A 80 2.49 -11.59 12.91
CA VAL A 80 1.34 -12.51 12.91
C VAL A 80 0.33 -12.14 11.83
N ALA A 81 0.07 -10.84 11.62
CA ALA A 81 -0.98 -10.39 10.72
C ALA A 81 -0.84 -10.88 9.27
N PRO A 82 0.36 -10.86 8.65
CA PRO A 82 0.55 -11.35 7.28
C PRO A 82 0.13 -12.80 7.07
N VAL A 83 0.18 -13.64 8.11
CA VAL A 83 -0.21 -15.05 8.06
C VAL A 83 -1.67 -15.22 8.48
N ALA A 84 -2.07 -14.59 9.58
CA ALA A 84 -3.39 -14.76 10.19
C ALA A 84 -4.54 -14.23 9.31
N PHE A 85 -4.25 -13.28 8.42
CA PHE A 85 -5.22 -12.69 7.51
C PHE A 85 -5.09 -13.20 6.06
N GLN A 86 -4.46 -14.36 5.86
CA GLN A 86 -4.53 -15.09 4.60
C GLN A 86 -5.82 -15.94 4.55
N PRO A 87 -6.42 -16.17 3.37
CA PRO A 87 -7.61 -17.00 3.21
C PRO A 87 -7.26 -18.49 3.32
N LEU A 88 -6.77 -18.94 4.49
CA LEU A 88 -6.19 -20.27 4.72
C LEU A 88 -7.13 -21.43 4.35
N LEU A 89 -8.45 -21.22 4.45
CA LEU A 89 -9.47 -22.20 4.05
C LEU A 89 -9.46 -22.53 2.55
N TYR A 90 -8.88 -21.66 1.73
CA TYR A 90 -8.81 -21.79 0.26
C TYR A 90 -7.38 -22.01 -0.23
N VAL A 91 -6.43 -22.33 0.65
CA VAL A 91 -5.08 -22.72 0.24
C VAL A 91 -5.14 -24.11 -0.36
N ARG A 92 -4.79 -24.22 -1.65
CA ARG A 92 -4.71 -25.50 -2.37
C ARG A 92 -3.37 -26.19 -2.16
N SER A 93 -2.30 -25.43 -2.05
CA SER A 93 -0.96 -25.98 -1.83
C SER A 93 -0.04 -24.97 -1.18
N VAL A 94 0.95 -25.48 -0.44
CA VAL A 94 2.09 -24.70 0.04
C VAL A 94 3.24 -24.93 -0.93
N THR A 95 3.78 -23.86 -1.50
CA THR A 95 4.90 -23.90 -2.44
C THR A 95 6.17 -23.45 -1.74
N LEU A 96 7.30 -24.09 -2.06
CA LEU A 96 8.62 -23.58 -1.69
C LEU A 96 9.08 -22.62 -2.80
N PRO A 97 9.02 -21.30 -2.60
CA PRO A 97 9.38 -20.36 -3.64
C PRO A 97 10.88 -20.36 -3.89
N SER A 98 11.27 -19.97 -5.10
CA SER A 98 12.66 -19.76 -5.41
C SER A 98 13.22 -18.61 -4.53
N PRO A 99 14.50 -18.66 -4.12
CA PRO A 99 15.13 -17.56 -3.42
C PRO A 99 15.06 -16.24 -4.19
N LEU A 100 15.12 -16.30 -5.53
CA LEU A 100 15.02 -15.14 -6.40
C LEU A 100 13.62 -14.49 -6.37
N SER A 101 12.55 -15.29 -6.38
CA SER A 101 11.19 -14.75 -6.25
C SER A 101 10.93 -14.09 -4.90
N LEU A 102 11.50 -14.64 -3.81
CA LEU A 102 11.41 -14.02 -2.50
C LEU A 102 12.21 -12.71 -2.45
N LEU A 103 13.44 -12.70 -3.00
CA LEU A 103 14.26 -11.50 -3.08
C LEU A 103 13.55 -10.41 -3.89
N PHE A 104 12.99 -10.76 -5.04
CA PHE A 104 12.22 -9.84 -5.86
C PHE A 104 11.01 -9.27 -5.11
N ALA A 105 10.22 -10.12 -4.44
CA ALA A 105 9.06 -9.68 -3.66
C ALA A 105 9.44 -8.70 -2.55
N VAL A 106 10.57 -8.92 -1.87
CA VAL A 106 11.09 -7.99 -0.88
C VAL A 106 11.47 -6.66 -1.55
N LEU A 107 12.26 -6.68 -2.62
CA LEU A 107 12.69 -5.45 -3.33
C LEU A 107 11.51 -4.66 -3.92
N ALA A 108 10.51 -5.36 -4.47
CA ALA A 108 9.27 -4.77 -4.94
C ALA A 108 8.54 -4.05 -3.79
N SER A 109 8.39 -4.72 -2.64
CA SER A 109 7.76 -4.15 -1.45
C SER A 109 8.49 -2.89 -0.97
N PHE A 110 9.83 -2.89 -0.97
CA PHE A 110 10.61 -1.69 -0.65
C PHE A 110 10.31 -0.53 -1.63
N SER A 111 10.35 -0.82 -2.93
CA SER A 111 10.18 0.18 -3.98
C SER A 111 8.79 0.81 -3.94
N GLU A 112 7.75 -0.01 -3.81
CA GLU A 112 6.37 0.44 -3.68
C GLU A 112 6.15 1.24 -2.40
N GLU A 113 6.62 0.75 -1.26
CA GLU A 113 6.41 1.45 0.01
C GLU A 113 7.14 2.80 0.05
N TYR A 114 8.35 2.90 -0.51
CA TYR A 114 9.04 4.18 -0.63
C TYR A 114 8.25 5.20 -1.47
N PHE A 115 7.65 4.78 -2.58
CA PHE A 115 6.84 5.66 -3.41
C PHE A 115 5.49 5.98 -2.76
N PHE A 116 4.68 4.95 -2.49
CA PHE A 116 3.30 5.11 -2.05
C PHE A 116 3.19 5.63 -0.62
N ARG A 117 4.01 5.14 0.31
CA ARG A 117 3.94 5.51 1.73
C ARG A 117 5.01 6.52 2.11
N GLY A 118 6.21 6.43 1.53
CA GLY A 118 7.28 7.38 1.79
C GLY A 118 7.02 8.76 1.18
N PHE A 119 6.47 8.81 -0.03
CA PHE A 119 6.22 10.06 -0.75
C PHE A 119 4.73 10.37 -0.90
N LEU A 120 3.97 9.51 -1.59
CA LEU A 120 2.62 9.82 -2.05
C LEU A 120 1.62 10.00 -0.91
N LEU A 121 1.79 9.27 0.19
CA LEU A 121 0.99 9.43 1.41
C LEU A 121 1.03 10.86 1.96
N GLY A 122 2.18 11.53 1.96
CA GLY A 122 2.30 12.93 2.40
C GLY A 122 1.68 13.93 1.44
N VAL A 123 1.64 13.59 0.14
CA VAL A 123 1.11 14.45 -0.93
C VAL A 123 -0.41 14.31 -1.09
N ALA A 124 -0.91 13.07 -1.09
CA ALA A 124 -2.26 12.71 -1.48
C ALA A 124 -3.14 12.22 -0.32
N GLY A 125 -2.52 11.87 0.83
CA GLY A 125 -3.21 11.25 1.96
C GLY A 125 -3.50 9.76 1.76
N ASN A 126 -3.89 9.09 2.85
CA ASN A 126 -4.00 7.63 2.88
C ASN A 126 -5.06 7.05 1.89
N PRO A 127 -6.27 7.62 1.75
CA PRO A 127 -7.27 7.07 0.82
C PRO A 127 -6.83 7.12 -0.64
N LEU A 128 -6.26 8.24 -1.09
CA LEU A 128 -5.88 8.41 -2.49
C LEU A 128 -4.63 7.60 -2.84
N GLN A 129 -3.62 7.54 -1.96
CA GLN A 129 -2.46 6.67 -2.21
C GLN A 129 -2.85 5.19 -2.28
N ALA A 130 -3.78 4.74 -1.41
CA ALA A 130 -4.24 3.37 -1.39
C ALA A 130 -5.03 3.02 -2.66
N TYR A 131 -5.82 3.97 -3.17
CA TYR A 131 -6.52 3.81 -4.44
C TYR A 131 -5.55 3.70 -5.61
N LEU A 132 -4.55 4.57 -5.69
CA LEU A 132 -3.52 4.53 -6.74
C LEU A 132 -2.67 3.26 -6.66
N PHE A 133 -2.36 2.79 -5.45
CA PHE A 133 -1.73 1.50 -5.20
C PHE A 133 -2.58 0.34 -5.73
N ALA A 134 -3.89 0.34 -5.47
CA ALA A 134 -4.78 -0.69 -5.98
C ALA A 134 -4.83 -0.72 -7.52
N LEU A 135 -4.88 0.46 -8.14
CA LEU A 135 -4.89 0.57 -9.60
C LEU A 135 -3.58 0.10 -10.26
N SER A 136 -2.43 0.24 -9.59
CA SER A 136 -1.15 -0.20 -10.16
C SER A 136 -0.99 -1.72 -10.27
N HIS A 137 -1.90 -2.48 -9.64
CA HIS A 137 -1.93 -3.94 -9.68
C HIS A 137 -2.87 -4.50 -10.76
N LEU A 138 -3.51 -3.63 -11.55
CA LEU A 138 -4.32 -4.07 -12.69
C LEU A 138 -3.43 -4.60 -13.81
N ALA A 139 -3.78 -5.76 -14.33
CA ALA A 139 -3.16 -6.36 -15.51
C ALA A 139 -3.71 -5.71 -16.78
N LEU A 140 -3.23 -4.50 -17.11
CA LEU A 140 -3.69 -3.69 -18.22
C LEU A 140 -3.28 -4.24 -19.60
N SER A 141 -2.25 -5.09 -19.66
CA SER A 141 -1.73 -5.65 -20.91
C SER A 141 -2.55 -6.82 -21.47
N ASP A 142 -3.41 -7.44 -20.68
CA ASP A 142 -4.26 -8.55 -21.10
C ASP A 142 -5.71 -8.34 -20.63
N PRO A 143 -6.70 -8.27 -21.55
CA PRO A 143 -8.08 -7.98 -21.20
C PRO A 143 -8.76 -9.07 -20.34
N VAL A 144 -8.32 -10.34 -20.43
CA VAL A 144 -8.85 -11.43 -19.61
C VAL A 144 -8.28 -11.33 -18.19
N TYR A 145 -6.97 -11.12 -18.05
CA TYR A 145 -6.37 -10.91 -16.73
C TYR A 145 -6.78 -9.57 -16.12
N LEU A 146 -7.16 -8.57 -16.91
CA LEU A 146 -7.68 -7.30 -16.43
C LEU A 146 -8.96 -7.50 -15.59
N VAL A 147 -9.90 -8.30 -16.07
CA VAL A 147 -11.14 -8.60 -15.32
C VAL A 147 -10.79 -9.29 -14.00
N ASN A 148 -9.90 -10.28 -14.04
CA ASN A 148 -9.52 -11.03 -12.84
C ASN A 148 -8.76 -10.18 -11.81
N SER A 149 -7.84 -9.33 -12.27
CA SER A 149 -7.10 -8.39 -11.40
C SER A 149 -8.00 -7.26 -10.90
N ALA A 150 -9.00 -6.82 -11.67
CA ALA A 150 -9.98 -5.84 -11.23
C ALA A 150 -10.82 -6.33 -10.03
N LEU A 151 -11.11 -7.64 -9.95
CA LEU A 151 -11.78 -8.23 -8.79
C LEU A 151 -10.95 -8.17 -7.50
N LEU A 152 -9.63 -8.00 -7.60
CA LEU A 152 -8.70 -7.85 -6.47
C LEU A 152 -8.51 -6.39 -6.03
N VAL A 153 -9.07 -5.40 -6.76
CA VAL A 153 -8.94 -3.98 -6.39
C VAL A 153 -9.38 -3.69 -4.94
N PRO A 154 -10.50 -4.23 -4.42
CA PRO A 154 -10.87 -4.01 -3.03
C PRO A 154 -9.82 -4.54 -2.04
N HIS A 155 -9.21 -5.69 -2.33
CA HIS A 155 -8.13 -6.27 -1.53
C HIS A 155 -6.91 -5.32 -1.51
N TYR A 156 -6.41 -4.94 -2.69
CA TYR A 156 -5.25 -4.05 -2.77
C TYR A 156 -5.51 -2.67 -2.15
N PHE A 157 -6.73 -2.15 -2.28
CA PHE A 157 -7.13 -0.89 -1.65
C PHE A 157 -7.07 -0.98 -0.12
N LEU A 158 -7.67 -2.01 0.47
CA LEU A 158 -7.64 -2.22 1.92
C LEU A 158 -6.21 -2.46 2.44
N LEU A 159 -5.41 -3.25 1.72
CA LEU A 159 -4.00 -3.45 2.04
C LEU A 159 -3.22 -2.13 1.99
N GLY A 160 -3.47 -1.30 0.99
CA GLY A 160 -2.91 0.04 0.88
C GLY A 160 -3.26 0.95 2.05
N LEU A 161 -4.52 0.90 2.53
CA LEU A 161 -4.96 1.64 3.71
C LEU A 161 -4.26 1.16 4.99
N VAL A 162 -4.13 -0.15 5.18
CA VAL A 162 -3.41 -0.76 6.32
C VAL A 162 -1.96 -0.29 6.33
N ALA A 163 -1.27 -0.44 5.21
CA ALA A 163 0.13 -0.05 5.05
C ALA A 163 0.33 1.46 5.31
N GLY A 164 -0.57 2.31 4.79
CA GLY A 164 -0.56 3.74 5.08
C GLY A 164 -0.73 4.05 6.58
N LEU A 165 -1.65 3.39 7.28
CA LEU A 165 -1.80 3.56 8.74
C LEU A 165 -0.57 3.11 9.52
N LEU A 166 0.07 2.00 9.11
CA LEU A 166 1.32 1.53 9.71
C LEU A 166 2.42 2.58 9.52
N ALA A 167 2.56 3.10 8.30
CA ALA A 167 3.54 4.14 7.98
C ALA A 167 3.34 5.42 8.80
N GLU A 168 2.11 5.93 8.93
CA GLU A 168 1.80 7.13 9.73
C GLU A 168 2.07 6.95 11.23
N ARG A 169 1.96 5.73 11.76
CA ARG A 169 1.95 5.47 13.22
C ARG A 169 3.27 4.93 13.73
N TRP A 170 3.83 3.99 13.00
CA TRP A 170 5.05 3.25 13.35
C TRP A 170 6.16 3.43 12.33
N GLY A 171 5.93 4.25 11.30
CA GLY A 171 6.96 4.69 10.36
C GLY A 171 7.07 3.79 9.14
N LEU A 172 7.76 4.30 8.12
CA LEU A 172 7.86 3.64 6.81
C LEU A 172 8.39 2.20 6.90
N LEU A 173 9.37 1.95 7.77
CA LEU A 173 9.94 0.61 7.96
C LEU A 173 8.88 -0.42 8.39
N SER A 174 7.92 -0.04 9.24
CA SER A 174 6.86 -0.95 9.67
C SER A 174 5.96 -1.38 8.50
N SER A 175 5.67 -0.45 7.59
CA SER A 175 4.91 -0.70 6.38
C SER A 175 5.67 -1.62 5.41
N ILE A 176 6.96 -1.36 5.21
CA ILE A 176 7.86 -2.22 4.42
C ILE A 176 7.89 -3.65 4.95
N LEU A 177 8.11 -3.82 6.26
CA LEU A 177 8.18 -5.14 6.88
C LEU A 177 6.86 -5.89 6.76
N PHE A 178 5.73 -5.21 7.01
CA PHE A 178 4.40 -5.79 6.84
C PHE A 178 4.16 -6.22 5.39
N HIS A 179 4.41 -5.35 4.42
CA HIS A 179 4.16 -5.63 3.01
C HIS A 179 5.06 -6.75 2.48
N ALA A 180 6.35 -6.73 2.81
CA ALA A 180 7.27 -7.81 2.44
C ALA A 180 6.86 -9.16 3.04
N ALA A 181 6.43 -9.17 4.31
CA ALA A 181 5.93 -10.38 4.95
C ALA A 181 4.61 -10.87 4.32
N TYR A 182 3.71 -9.95 3.97
CA TYR A 182 2.46 -10.25 3.27
C TYR A 182 2.73 -10.91 1.92
N ASN A 183 3.57 -10.29 1.10
CA ASN A 183 3.96 -10.82 -0.21
C ASN A 183 4.67 -12.17 -0.09
N ALA A 184 5.58 -12.33 0.89
CA ALA A 184 6.20 -13.62 1.14
C ALA A 184 5.13 -14.69 1.46
N CYS A 185 4.20 -14.41 2.38
CA CYS A 185 3.13 -15.34 2.72
C CYS A 185 2.28 -15.71 1.49
N SER A 186 1.88 -14.73 0.68
CA SER A 186 1.11 -14.98 -0.54
C SER A 186 1.88 -15.79 -1.59
N ILE A 187 3.21 -15.70 -1.62
CA ILE A 187 4.06 -16.53 -2.49
C ILE A 187 4.17 -17.97 -1.98
N PHE A 188 4.19 -18.19 -0.66
CA PHE A 188 4.19 -19.53 -0.07
C PHE A 188 2.82 -20.23 -0.21
N LEU A 189 1.74 -19.47 -0.24
CA LEU A 189 0.38 -19.98 -0.19
C LEU A 189 -0.31 -19.83 -1.55
N TYR A 190 -0.43 -20.95 -2.26
CA TYR A 190 -1.24 -20.95 -3.48
C TYR A 190 -2.73 -21.04 -3.12
N VAL A 191 -3.41 -19.90 -3.23
CA VAL A 191 -4.85 -19.76 -2.96
C VAL A 191 -5.66 -20.01 -4.23
N GLU A 192 -6.75 -20.74 -4.10
CA GLU A 192 -7.70 -20.95 -5.19
C GLU A 192 -8.34 -19.64 -5.66
N TYR A 193 -8.31 -19.39 -6.96
CA TYR A 193 -9.05 -18.27 -7.56
C TYR A 193 -10.53 -18.61 -7.71
N SER A 194 -11.31 -18.30 -6.68
CA SER A 194 -12.77 -18.44 -6.65
C SER A 194 -13.41 -17.19 -6.04
N LEU A 195 -14.68 -16.92 -6.36
CA LEU A 195 -15.41 -15.79 -5.79
C LEU A 195 -15.43 -15.84 -4.25
N GLN A 196 -15.60 -17.03 -3.67
CA GLN A 196 -15.63 -17.22 -2.23
C GLN A 196 -14.27 -16.91 -1.57
N ALA A 197 -13.17 -17.34 -2.20
CA ALA A 197 -11.82 -17.01 -1.72
C ALA A 197 -11.56 -15.50 -1.78
N LEU A 198 -11.99 -14.83 -2.86
CA LEU A 198 -11.87 -13.38 -3.01
C LEU A 198 -12.69 -12.63 -1.95
N LEU A 199 -13.94 -13.04 -1.71
CA LEU A 199 -14.79 -12.43 -0.69
C LEU A 199 -14.20 -12.63 0.72
N LEU A 200 -13.69 -13.83 1.03
CA LEU A 200 -13.03 -14.08 2.31
C LEU A 200 -11.77 -13.21 2.46
N LEU A 201 -10.96 -13.09 1.41
CA LEU A 201 -9.77 -12.24 1.41
C LEU A 201 -10.13 -10.79 1.75
N VAL A 202 -11.12 -10.20 1.06
CA VAL A 202 -11.58 -8.82 1.32
C VAL A 202 -12.10 -8.66 2.76
N LEU A 203 -12.83 -9.65 3.29
CA LEU A 203 -13.29 -9.62 4.69
C LEU A 203 -12.12 -9.67 5.68
N LEU A 204 -11.11 -10.48 5.40
CA LEU A 204 -9.89 -10.56 6.23
C LEU A 204 -9.11 -9.23 6.17
N ASP A 205 -8.96 -8.61 5.01
CA ASP A 205 -8.30 -7.30 4.92
C ASP A 205 -9.09 -6.20 5.63
N ALA A 206 -10.42 -6.23 5.58
CA ALA A 206 -11.26 -5.30 6.31
C ALA A 206 -11.11 -5.49 7.83
N ALA A 207 -11.09 -6.74 8.29
CA ALA A 207 -10.82 -7.05 9.70
C ALA A 207 -9.40 -6.63 10.12
N LEU A 208 -8.41 -6.81 9.25
CA LEU A 208 -7.05 -6.36 9.46
C LEU A 208 -6.98 -4.84 9.59
N LEU A 209 -7.65 -4.10 8.70
CA LEU A 209 -7.75 -2.64 8.75
C LEU A 209 -8.34 -2.16 10.08
N VAL A 210 -9.44 -2.77 10.54
CA VAL A 210 -10.04 -2.47 11.85
C VAL A 210 -9.05 -2.77 12.98
N ALA A 211 -8.37 -3.92 12.96
CA ALA A 211 -7.38 -4.27 13.97
C ALA A 211 -6.21 -3.27 14.01
N THR A 212 -5.66 -2.90 12.86
CA THR A 212 -4.60 -1.86 12.76
C THR A 212 -5.10 -0.52 13.29
N PHE A 213 -6.33 -0.11 12.96
CA PHE A 213 -6.91 1.13 13.46
C PHE A 213 -7.04 1.12 14.98
N LEU A 214 -7.56 0.04 15.58
CA LEU A 214 -7.72 -0.09 17.03
C LEU A 214 -6.35 -0.09 17.75
N LEU A 215 -5.37 -0.81 17.22
CA LEU A 215 -4.02 -0.86 17.80
C LEU A 215 -3.32 0.50 17.76
N THR A 216 -3.55 1.27 16.70
CA THR A 216 -2.89 2.57 16.52
C THR A 216 -3.59 3.73 17.23
N THR A 217 -4.90 3.64 17.49
CA THR A 217 -5.67 4.66 18.22
C THR A 217 -5.59 4.52 19.75
N CYS A 218 -5.52 3.30 20.29
CA CYS A 218 -5.40 3.05 21.73
C CYS A 218 -4.15 3.69 22.38
N LYS A 219 -3.10 3.99 21.61
CA LYS A 219 -1.86 4.62 22.12
C LYS A 219 -2.04 6.10 22.49
N LYS A 220 -3.00 6.81 21.86
CA LYS A 220 -3.23 8.24 22.13
C LYS A 220 -3.96 8.52 23.44
N SER A 221 -4.86 7.64 23.92
CA SER A 221 -5.69 7.93 25.10
C SER A 221 -4.96 7.77 26.44
N ILE A 222 -3.98 6.87 26.52
CA ILE A 222 -3.26 6.59 27.79
C ILE A 222 -2.25 7.69 28.13
N LEU A 223 -1.65 8.32 27.12
CA LEU A 223 -0.68 9.41 27.32
C LEU A 223 -1.36 10.74 27.68
N THR A 224 -2.53 11.06 27.13
CA THR A 224 -3.30 12.25 27.56
C THR A 224 -3.94 12.07 28.93
N ALA A 225 -4.32 10.85 29.32
CA ALA A 225 -4.87 10.59 30.66
C ALA A 225 -3.85 10.77 31.80
N ARG A 226 -2.54 10.78 31.50
CA ARG A 226 -1.46 11.01 32.50
C ARG A 226 -1.00 12.47 32.58
N VAL A 227 -1.51 13.37 31.75
CA VAL A 227 -1.13 14.80 31.69
C VAL A 227 -2.28 15.71 32.14
N LEU A 228 -3.26 15.16 32.86
CA LEU A 228 -4.17 15.99 33.66
C LEU A 228 -3.59 16.09 35.07
N PRO A 229 -3.08 17.27 35.47
CA PRO A 229 -2.66 17.49 36.84
C PRO A 229 -3.92 17.50 37.71
N PHE A 230 -3.94 16.60 38.70
CA PHE A 230 -4.61 16.90 39.97
C PHE A 230 -3.68 17.79 40.79
#